data_AF-B1ZUA4-F1
#
_entry.id   AF-B1ZUA4-F1
#
_cell.length_a   1.000
_cell.length_b   1.000
_cell.length_c   1.000
_cell.angle_alpha   90.00
_cell.angle_beta   90.00
_cell.angle_gamma   90.00
#
_symmetry.space_group_name_H-M   'P 1'
#
loop_
_entity.id
_entity.type
_entity.pdbx_description
1 polymer ?
#
loop_
_entity_poly.entity_id
_entity_poly.type
_entity_poly.pdbx_seq_one_letter_code
_entity_poly.pdbx_strand_id
1 'polypeptide(L)'
;MTSNRIKLTSPVISTRAEAERVLGDIAASTAALNAAKAKLDQRLTSIRQEHEGTIDQLAKRIEALSGLLQQWAEASPEEFGGKKSIDFIHGTLGFRTGMPKLKTLAGWTWDKVLGALDAANHFVRIKREVDKEGVLMAYGRGELDDAELRGAGMRVVQDESFFVEPKLEEQSGKIVTSAN
;
A
#
# COMPACT_ATOMS: atom_id res chain seq x y z
N MET A 1 -54.80 3.10 6.67
CA MET A 1 -53.64 2.71 5.86
C MET A 1 -52.69 1.92 6.75
N THR A 2 -52.88 0.61 6.79
CA THR A 2 -52.16 -0.31 7.69
C THR A 2 -50.76 -0.54 7.14
N SER A 3 -49.74 -0.02 7.83
CA SER A 3 -48.35 -0.17 7.40
C SER A 3 -47.89 -1.60 7.72
N ASN A 4 -47.85 -2.43 6.69
CA ASN A 4 -47.46 -3.83 6.78
C ASN A 4 -45.92 -3.89 6.85
N ARG A 5 -45.38 -3.91 8.07
CA ARG A 5 -43.94 -4.08 8.31
C ARG A 5 -43.58 -5.52 7.96
N ILE A 6 -42.99 -5.73 6.78
CA ILE A 6 -42.45 -7.02 6.36
C ILE A 6 -41.38 -7.40 7.40
N LYS A 7 -41.67 -8.36 8.26
CA LYS A 7 -40.67 -9.00 9.10
C LYS A 7 -39.76 -9.75 8.15
N LEU A 8 -38.55 -9.25 7.94
CA LEU A 8 -37.46 -10.01 7.35
C LEU A 8 -37.12 -11.11 8.36
N THR A 9 -37.84 -12.23 8.30
CA THR A 9 -37.55 -13.39 9.13
C THR A 9 -36.24 -13.98 8.61
N SER A 10 -35.12 -13.54 9.18
CA SER A 10 -33.83 -14.20 8.94
C SER A 10 -33.98 -15.68 9.30
N PRO A 11 -33.49 -16.61 8.48
CA PRO A 11 -33.52 -18.02 8.82
C PRO A 11 -32.70 -18.22 10.11
N VAL A 12 -33.39 -18.61 11.19
CA VAL A 12 -32.76 -18.91 12.48
C VAL A 12 -32.18 -20.31 12.40
N ILE A 13 -30.86 -20.42 12.38
CA ILE A 13 -30.15 -21.70 12.51
C ILE A 13 -30.41 -22.21 13.92
N SER A 14 -31.10 -23.34 14.04
CA SER A 14 -31.56 -23.88 15.33
C SER A 14 -30.94 -25.24 15.66
N THR A 15 -30.26 -25.88 14.70
CA THR A 15 -29.62 -27.19 14.89
C THR A 15 -28.15 -27.20 14.49
N ARG A 16 -27.37 -28.10 15.09
CA ARG A 16 -25.97 -28.32 14.70
C ARG A 16 -25.83 -28.73 13.22
N ALA A 17 -26.78 -29.51 12.71
CA ALA A 17 -26.77 -29.93 11.31
C ALA A 17 -26.98 -28.76 10.34
N GLU A 18 -27.87 -27.81 10.68
CA GLU A 18 -28.05 -26.58 9.90
C GLU A 18 -26.80 -25.69 9.96
N ALA A 19 -26.16 -25.59 11.13
CA ALA A 19 -24.91 -24.85 11.28
C ALA A 19 -23.78 -25.46 10.45
N GLU A 20 -23.64 -26.78 10.44
CA GLU A 20 -22.67 -27.50 9.60
C GLU A 20 -22.91 -27.24 8.12
N ARG A 21 -24.18 -27.25 7.68
CA ARG A 21 -24.54 -26.93 6.30
C ARG A 21 -24.12 -25.51 5.92
N VAL A 22 -24.44 -24.53 6.77
CA VAL A 22 -24.07 -23.12 6.54
C VAL A 22 -22.54 -22.95 6.54
N LEU A 23 -21.82 -23.65 7.42
CA LEU A 23 -20.36 -23.66 7.41
C LEU A 23 -19.79 -24.25 6.11
N GLY A 24 -20.41 -25.31 5.58
CA GLY A 24 -20.11 -25.88 4.27
C GLY A 24 -20.33 -24.86 3.14
N ASP A 25 -21.44 -24.12 3.15
CA ASP A 25 -21.72 -23.07 2.17
C ASP A 25 -20.70 -21.92 2.25
N ILE A 26 -20.27 -21.55 3.47
CA ILE A 26 -19.20 -20.56 3.69
C ILE A 26 -17.88 -21.07 3.11
N ALA A 27 -17.52 -22.34 3.33
CA ALA A 27 -16.31 -22.94 2.79
C ALA A 27 -16.30 -22.97 1.26
N ALA A 28 -17.40 -23.42 0.64
CA ALA A 28 -17.55 -23.44 -0.81
C ALA A 28 -17.50 -22.04 -1.42
N SER A 29 -18.18 -21.07 -0.80
CA SER A 29 -18.18 -19.66 -1.24
C SER A 29 -16.79 -19.03 -1.11
N THR A 30 -16.07 -19.33 -0.03
CA THR A 30 -14.68 -18.85 0.19
C THR A 30 -13.73 -19.43 -0.87
N ALA A 31 -13.84 -20.71 -1.18
CA ALA A 31 -13.07 -21.35 -2.25
C ALA A 31 -13.37 -20.71 -3.62
N ALA A 32 -14.64 -20.51 -3.94
CA ALA A 32 -15.06 -19.85 -5.19
C ALA A 32 -14.55 -18.40 -5.29
N LEU A 33 -14.62 -17.65 -4.18
CA LEU A 33 -14.08 -16.28 -4.09
C LEU A 33 -12.58 -16.26 -4.36
N ASN A 34 -11.81 -17.16 -3.75
CA ASN A 34 -10.37 -17.25 -3.93
C ASN A 34 -10.01 -17.62 -5.38
N ALA A 35 -10.73 -18.56 -5.99
CA ALA A 35 -10.54 -18.92 -7.40
C ALA A 35 -10.85 -17.74 -8.34
N ALA A 36 -11.91 -16.97 -8.06
CA ALA A 36 -12.26 -15.77 -8.84
C ALA A 36 -11.17 -14.69 -8.74
N LYS A 37 -10.63 -14.45 -7.53
CA LYS A 37 -9.50 -13.53 -7.31
C LYS A 37 -8.24 -13.98 -8.05
N ALA A 38 -7.87 -15.25 -7.95
CA ALA A 38 -6.70 -15.78 -8.67
C ALA A 38 -6.82 -15.61 -10.19
N LYS A 39 -8.02 -15.85 -10.75
CA LYS A 39 -8.29 -15.62 -12.18
C LYS A 39 -8.20 -14.14 -12.57
N LEU A 40 -8.66 -13.24 -11.70
CA LEU A 40 -8.53 -11.80 -11.90
C LEU A 40 -7.06 -11.39 -11.93
N ASP A 41 -6.28 -11.83 -10.93
CA ASP A 41 -4.86 -11.50 -10.82
C ASP A 41 -4.05 -12.03 -12.00
N GLN A 42 -4.36 -13.25 -12.47
CA GLN A 42 -3.77 -13.81 -13.68
C GLN A 42 -4.06 -12.93 -14.90
N ARG A 43 -5.31 -12.52 -15.10
CA ARG A 43 -5.71 -11.64 -16.23
C ARG A 43 -5.04 -10.28 -16.15
N LEU A 44 -5.02 -9.68 -14.97
CA LEU A 44 -4.35 -8.39 -14.75
C LEU A 44 -2.86 -8.48 -15.07
N THR A 45 -2.22 -9.58 -14.66
CA THR A 45 -0.82 -9.86 -14.99
C THR A 45 -0.60 -10.00 -16.49
N SER A 46 -1.45 -10.75 -17.19
CA SER A 46 -1.35 -10.89 -18.66
C SER A 46 -1.53 -9.57 -19.40
N ILE A 47 -2.53 -8.77 -19.02
CA ILE A 47 -2.76 -7.44 -19.64
C ILE A 47 -1.56 -6.52 -19.40
N ARG A 48 -0.98 -6.56 -18.19
CA ARG A 48 0.24 -5.78 -17.89
C ARG A 48 1.39 -6.20 -18.80
N GLN A 49 1.67 -7.50 -18.91
CA GLN A 49 2.75 -8.03 -19.74
C GLN A 49 2.58 -7.70 -21.23
N GLU A 50 1.35 -7.71 -21.73
CA GLU A 50 1.03 -7.35 -23.13
C GLU A 50 1.44 -5.91 -23.45
N HIS A 51 1.22 -4.99 -22.51
CA HIS A 51 1.47 -3.57 -22.73
C HIS A 51 2.84 -3.09 -22.24
N GLU A 52 3.45 -3.76 -21.27
CA GLU A 52 4.73 -3.35 -20.64
C GLU A 52 5.83 -3.13 -21.67
N GLY A 53 5.99 -4.06 -22.63
CA GLY A 53 6.98 -3.91 -23.70
C GLY A 53 6.76 -2.69 -24.59
N THR A 54 5.50 -2.39 -24.94
CA THR A 54 5.15 -1.22 -25.78
C THR A 54 5.34 0.08 -25.00
N ILE A 55 4.91 0.10 -23.73
CA ILE A 55 5.08 1.25 -22.84
C ILE A 55 6.57 1.56 -22.68
N ASP A 56 7.40 0.56 -22.40
CA ASP A 56 8.85 0.72 -22.25
C ASP A 56 9.52 1.21 -23.53
N GLN A 57 9.13 0.67 -24.69
CA GLN A 57 9.66 1.12 -25.97
C GLN A 57 9.32 2.58 -26.25
N LEU A 58 8.06 2.97 -26.05
CA LEU A 58 7.61 4.35 -26.25
C LEU A 58 8.28 5.30 -25.24
N ALA A 59 8.40 4.91 -23.97
CA ALA A 59 9.09 5.68 -22.95
C ALA A 59 10.57 5.92 -23.32
N LYS A 60 11.30 4.88 -23.71
CA LYS A 60 12.70 4.98 -24.17
C LYS A 60 12.82 5.85 -25.42
N ARG A 61 11.87 5.75 -26.35
CA ARG A 61 11.86 6.57 -27.56
C ARG A 61 11.66 8.05 -27.23
N ILE A 62 10.73 8.37 -26.31
CA ILE A 62 10.49 9.73 -25.82
C ILE A 62 11.73 10.26 -25.12
N GLU A 63 12.38 9.47 -24.26
CA GLU A 63 13.61 9.86 -23.57
C GLU A 63 14.74 10.17 -24.55
N ALA A 64 14.97 9.29 -25.53
CA ALA A 64 15.98 9.51 -26.57
C ALA A 64 15.72 10.78 -27.37
N LEU A 65 14.47 11.02 -27.79
CA LEU A 65 14.08 12.25 -28.50
C LEU A 65 14.23 13.50 -27.64
N SER A 66 13.84 13.43 -26.37
CA SER A 66 13.99 14.53 -25.42
C SER A 66 15.46 14.87 -25.20
N GLY A 67 16.33 13.86 -25.15
CA GLY A 67 17.78 14.04 -25.08
C GLY A 67 18.37 14.76 -26.29
N LEU A 68 17.86 14.50 -27.50
CA LEU A 68 18.27 15.25 -28.70
C LEU A 68 17.84 16.72 -28.62
N LEU A 69 16.60 16.99 -28.17
CA LEU A 69 16.12 18.36 -27.97
C LEU A 69 16.90 19.09 -26.87
N GLN A 70 17.28 18.38 -25.79
CA GLN A 70 18.11 18.94 -24.74
C GLN A 70 19.50 19.33 -25.26
N GLN A 71 20.16 18.45 -26.01
CA GLN A 71 21.47 18.73 -26.61
C GLN A 71 21.42 19.97 -27.52
N TRP A 72 20.38 20.08 -28.34
CA TRP A 72 20.17 21.27 -29.17
C TRP A 72 19.93 22.54 -28.32
N ALA A 73 19.06 22.47 -27.31
CA ALA A 73 18.77 23.60 -26.43
C ALA A 73 19.99 24.09 -25.63
N GLU A 74 20.88 23.18 -25.23
CA GLU A 74 22.14 23.50 -24.56
C GLU A 74 23.17 24.13 -25.53
N ALA A 75 23.17 23.70 -26.80
CA ALA A 75 24.06 24.22 -27.84
C ALA A 75 23.60 25.57 -28.42
N SER A 76 22.30 25.89 -28.33
CA SER A 76 21.69 27.11 -28.90
C SER A 76 20.92 27.94 -27.85
N PRO A 77 21.60 28.48 -26.82
CA PRO A 77 20.96 29.31 -25.79
C PRO A 77 20.35 30.62 -26.34
N GLU A 78 20.81 31.11 -27.49
CA GLU A 78 20.32 32.30 -28.17
C GLU A 78 18.84 32.20 -28.59
N GLU A 79 18.39 31.00 -28.96
CA GLU A 79 17.01 30.73 -29.37
C GLU A 79 16.01 31.01 -28.25
N PHE A 80 16.44 30.91 -26.99
CA PHE A 80 15.61 31.19 -25.83
C PHE A 80 15.38 32.68 -25.59
N GLY A 81 16.15 33.57 -26.24
CA GLY A 81 15.99 35.03 -26.10
C GLY A 81 16.02 35.51 -24.65
N GLY A 82 16.83 34.88 -23.80
CA GLY A 82 16.94 35.16 -22.36
C GLY A 82 15.80 34.62 -21.49
N LYS A 83 14.82 33.92 -22.07
CA LYS A 83 13.76 33.21 -21.34
C LYS A 83 14.24 31.82 -20.93
N LYS A 84 13.50 31.17 -20.03
CA LYS A 84 13.75 29.77 -19.64
C LYS A 84 13.04 28.74 -20.51
N SER A 85 12.21 29.19 -21.46
CA SER A 85 11.45 28.32 -22.35
C SER A 85 11.15 28.98 -23.70
N ILE A 86 10.92 28.16 -24.71
CA ILE A 86 10.53 28.51 -26.08
C ILE A 86 9.31 27.66 -26.49
N ASP A 87 8.34 28.29 -27.17
CA ASP A 87 7.13 27.64 -27.64
C ASP A 87 7.26 27.24 -29.12
N PHE A 88 6.87 26.00 -29.44
CA PHE A 88 6.74 25.45 -30.77
C PHE A 88 5.30 25.04 -31.05
N ILE A 89 4.99 24.73 -32.32
CA ILE A 89 3.66 24.27 -32.75
C ILE A 89 3.21 23.01 -31.99
N HIS A 90 4.15 22.12 -31.63
CA HIS A 90 3.84 20.83 -31.00
C HIS A 90 4.17 20.77 -29.50
N GLY A 91 4.56 21.89 -28.88
CA GLY A 91 4.83 21.94 -27.45
C GLY A 91 5.87 22.99 -27.07
N THR A 92 6.22 22.99 -25.79
CA THR A 92 7.16 23.95 -25.19
C THR A 92 8.41 23.22 -24.73
N LEU A 93 9.57 23.79 -25.06
CA LEU A 93 10.87 23.33 -24.56
C LEU A 93 11.39 24.33 -23.53
N GLY A 94 11.99 23.87 -22.44
CA GLY A 94 12.54 24.79 -21.45
C GLY A 94 13.22 24.12 -20.27
N PHE A 95 14.06 24.91 -19.59
CA PHE A 95 14.77 24.50 -18.39
C PHE A 95 13.99 24.91 -17.14
N ARG A 96 13.74 23.95 -16.25
CA ARG A 96 13.11 24.20 -14.96
C ARG A 96 14.12 24.12 -13.83
N THR A 97 14.14 25.14 -12.97
CA THR A 97 14.85 25.08 -11.69
C THR A 97 13.94 24.35 -10.70
N GLY A 98 14.28 23.11 -10.36
CA GLY A 98 13.56 22.35 -9.33
C GLY A 98 13.70 22.99 -7.95
N MET A 99 12.81 22.61 -7.03
CA MET A 99 12.94 23.00 -5.62
C MET A 99 14.28 22.52 -5.06
N PRO A 100 14.97 23.31 -4.21
CA PRO A 100 16.18 22.86 -3.53
C PRO A 100 15.93 21.52 -2.82
N LYS A 101 16.77 20.52 -3.11
CA LYS A 101 16.71 19.21 -2.47
C LYS A 101 17.89 19.06 -1.53
N LEU A 102 17.64 18.64 -0.31
CA LEU A 102 18.70 18.22 0.61
C LEU A 102 19.16 16.83 0.18
N LYS A 103 20.47 16.67 -0.02
CA LYS A 103 21.12 15.38 -0.30
C LYS A 103 22.28 15.21 0.67
N THR A 104 22.57 13.98 1.03
CA THR A 104 23.80 13.67 1.75
C THR A 104 25.00 13.79 0.83
N LEU A 105 26.16 14.10 1.41
CA LEU A 105 27.43 14.02 0.69
C LEU A 105 27.74 12.56 0.32
N ALA A 106 28.60 12.34 -0.66
CA ALA A 106 29.05 10.99 -1.00
C ALA A 106 29.66 10.30 0.24
N GLY A 107 29.26 9.04 0.50
CA GLY A 107 29.70 8.27 1.66
C GLY A 107 28.97 8.59 2.99
N TRP A 108 28.01 9.52 2.98
CA TRP A 108 27.18 9.84 4.14
C TRP A 108 25.80 9.18 4.06
N THR A 109 25.37 8.62 5.19
CA THR A 109 23.99 8.18 5.41
C THR A 109 23.23 9.24 6.21
N TRP A 110 21.91 9.22 6.14
CA TRP A 110 21.08 10.11 6.95
C TRP A 110 21.27 9.90 8.45
N ASP A 111 21.63 8.70 8.90
CA ASP A 111 21.95 8.44 10.32
C ASP A 111 23.20 9.20 10.78
N LYS A 112 24.25 9.26 9.93
CA LYS A 112 25.44 10.06 10.22
C LYS A 112 25.12 11.55 10.25
N VAL A 113 24.26 12.01 9.33
CA VAL A 113 23.77 13.40 9.32
C VAL A 113 22.95 13.69 10.57
N LEU A 114 22.06 12.77 10.97
CA LEU A 114 21.24 12.89 12.16
C LEU A 114 22.11 13.00 13.42
N GLY A 115 23.10 12.11 13.58
CA GLY A 115 24.03 12.18 14.71
C GLY A 115 24.86 13.47 14.75
N ALA A 116 25.24 14.01 13.58
CA ALA A 116 25.93 15.30 13.51
C ALA A 116 25.00 16.49 13.83
N LEU A 117 23.71 16.41 13.48
CA LEU A 117 22.72 17.45 13.76
C LEU A 117 22.18 17.39 15.20
N ASP A 118 22.15 16.21 15.82
CA ASP A 118 21.69 16.01 17.20
C ASP A 118 22.53 16.83 18.18
N ALA A 119 23.85 16.91 17.94
CA ALA A 119 24.76 17.76 18.69
C ALA A 119 24.42 19.27 18.61
N ALA A 120 23.69 19.70 17.58
CA ALA A 120 23.29 21.09 17.34
C ALA A 120 21.83 21.38 17.73
N ASN A 121 21.04 20.36 18.11
CA ASN A 121 19.63 20.43 18.52
C ASN A 121 18.70 21.28 17.62
N HIS A 122 19.05 21.42 16.35
CA HIS A 122 18.30 22.13 15.32
C HIS A 122 18.13 21.19 14.12
N PHE A 123 16.98 21.26 13.45
CA PHE A 123 16.62 20.44 12.27
C PHE A 123 16.37 18.94 12.53
N VAL A 124 16.28 18.50 13.79
CA VAL A 124 15.84 17.15 14.18
C VAL A 124 14.35 17.16 14.53
N ARG A 125 13.59 16.20 14.00
CA ARG A 125 12.17 15.99 14.34
C ARG A 125 12.04 14.75 15.20
N ILE A 126 11.48 14.90 16.40
CA ILE A 126 11.20 13.79 17.32
C ILE A 126 9.72 13.44 17.23
N LYS A 127 9.41 12.18 16.88
CA LYS A 127 8.05 11.62 16.97
C LYS A 127 7.97 10.77 18.24
N ARG A 128 7.08 11.12 19.15
CA ARG A 128 6.81 10.35 20.38
C ARG A 128 5.51 9.57 20.19
N GLU A 129 5.55 8.28 20.47
CA GLU A 129 4.38 7.40 20.44
C GLU A 129 4.29 6.65 21.76
N VAL A 130 3.07 6.19 22.11
CA VAL A 130 2.87 5.35 23.28
C VAL A 130 3.33 3.94 22.93
N ASP A 131 4.21 3.37 23.77
CA ASP A 131 4.58 1.96 23.69
C ASP A 131 3.43 1.08 24.21
N LYS A 132 2.50 0.77 23.31
CA LYS A 132 1.29 -0.01 23.63
C LYS A 132 1.64 -1.43 24.08
N GLU A 133 2.65 -2.03 23.45
CA GLU A 133 3.08 -3.40 23.77
C GLU A 133 3.72 -3.46 25.15
N GLY A 134 4.60 -2.51 25.46
CA GLY A 134 5.19 -2.35 26.79
C GLY A 134 4.15 -2.18 27.88
N VAL A 135 3.15 -1.32 27.66
CA VAL A 135 2.04 -1.11 28.60
C VAL A 135 1.23 -2.39 28.82
N LEU A 136 0.89 -3.13 27.75
CA LEU A 136 0.17 -4.40 27.87
C LEU A 136 0.97 -5.48 28.60
N MET A 137 2.28 -5.56 28.36
CA MET A 137 3.17 -6.49 29.06
C MET A 137 3.30 -6.17 30.54
N ALA A 138 3.46 -4.89 30.91
CA ALA A 138 3.54 -4.45 32.30
C ALA A 138 2.21 -4.72 33.04
N TYR A 139 1.07 -4.44 32.39
CA TYR A 139 -0.25 -4.81 32.91
C TYR A 139 -0.38 -6.33 33.11
N GLY A 140 0.06 -7.15 32.14
CA GLY A 140 0.03 -8.61 32.24
C GLY A 140 0.94 -9.19 33.34
N ARG A 141 2.01 -8.48 33.74
CA ARG A 141 2.88 -8.83 34.87
C ARG A 141 2.39 -8.30 36.21
N GLY A 142 1.33 -7.49 36.24
CA GLY A 142 0.81 -6.83 37.44
C GLY A 142 1.65 -5.64 37.92
N GLU A 143 2.52 -5.09 37.06
CA GLU A 143 3.30 -3.87 37.34
C GLU A 143 2.49 -2.59 37.12
N LEU A 144 1.40 -2.69 36.34
CA LEU A 144 0.41 -1.63 36.15
C LEU A 144 -0.97 -2.17 36.49
N ASP A 145 -1.72 -1.42 37.27
CA ASP A 145 -3.12 -1.72 37.55
C ASP A 145 -4.11 -0.82 36.79
N ASP A 146 -5.39 -1.16 36.91
CA ASP A 146 -6.48 -0.41 36.28
C ASP A 146 -6.58 1.05 36.75
N ALA A 147 -6.20 1.35 38.00
CA ALA A 147 -6.27 2.70 38.54
C ALA A 147 -5.15 3.56 37.94
N GLU A 148 -3.94 3.01 37.81
CA GLU A 148 -2.80 3.64 37.16
C GLU A 148 -3.06 3.89 35.67
N LEU A 149 -3.61 2.90 34.96
CA LEU A 149 -3.98 3.06 33.55
C LEU A 149 -5.06 4.11 33.35
N ARG A 150 -6.10 4.12 34.19
CA ARG A 150 -7.16 5.14 34.13
C ARG A 150 -6.61 6.53 34.44
N GLY A 151 -5.68 6.65 35.39
CA GLY A 151 -4.97 7.89 35.68
C GLY A 151 -4.24 8.47 34.46
N ALA A 152 -3.76 7.59 33.57
CA ALA A 152 -3.12 7.95 32.30
C ALA A 152 -4.09 8.02 31.09
N GLY A 153 -5.40 7.88 31.30
CA GLY A 153 -6.41 7.90 30.23
C GLY A 153 -6.47 6.64 29.37
N MET A 154 -5.94 5.52 29.86
CA MET A 154 -5.92 4.23 29.18
C MET A 154 -6.80 3.21 29.89
N ARG A 155 -7.17 2.16 29.16
CA ARG A 155 -7.77 0.94 29.71
C ARG A 155 -7.36 -0.25 28.86
N VAL A 156 -7.18 -1.41 29.48
CA VAL A 156 -7.10 -2.67 28.75
C VAL A 156 -8.52 -3.17 28.52
N VAL A 157 -8.83 -3.50 27.28
CA VAL A 157 -10.10 -4.12 26.89
C VAL A 157 -9.77 -5.38 26.13
N GLN A 158 -10.43 -6.47 26.51
CA GLN A 158 -10.37 -7.73 25.79
C GLN A 158 -11.77 -8.04 25.28
N ASP A 159 -11.99 -7.76 24.00
CA ASP A 159 -13.27 -8.03 23.36
C ASP A 159 -13.30 -9.48 22.85
N GLU A 160 -14.34 -10.22 23.23
CA GLU A 160 -14.64 -11.50 22.59
C GLU A 160 -15.33 -11.25 21.25
N SER A 161 -14.78 -11.81 20.17
CA SER A 161 -15.34 -11.71 18.83
C SER A 161 -15.71 -13.10 18.30
N PHE A 162 -16.89 -13.21 17.71
CA PHE A 162 -17.30 -14.41 17.00
C PHE A 162 -16.44 -14.60 15.73
N PHE A 163 -15.99 -15.82 15.47
CA PHE A 163 -15.18 -16.15 14.31
C PHE A 163 -15.74 -17.37 13.56
N VAL A 164 -15.55 -17.37 12.24
CA VAL A 164 -15.82 -18.52 11.37
C VAL A 164 -14.64 -18.70 10.44
N GLU A 165 -13.93 -19.81 10.59
CA GLU A 165 -12.81 -20.18 9.75
C GLU A 165 -13.17 -21.45 8.97
N PRO A 166 -13.54 -21.34 7.68
CA PRO A 166 -13.84 -22.52 6.89
C PRO A 166 -12.56 -23.34 6.69
N LYS A 167 -12.68 -24.66 6.85
CA LYS A 167 -11.61 -25.57 6.44
C LYS A 167 -11.57 -25.63 4.93
N LEU A 168 -10.57 -25.00 4.33
CA LEU A 168 -10.33 -25.07 2.90
C LEU A 168 -9.36 -26.22 2.65
N GLU A 169 -9.72 -27.15 1.78
CA GLU A 169 -8.76 -28.15 1.30
C GLU A 169 -7.66 -27.43 0.51
N GLU A 170 -6.39 -27.68 0.85
CA GLU A 170 -5.27 -27.21 0.04
C GLU A 170 -5.36 -27.88 -1.34
N GLN A 171 -5.77 -27.13 -2.35
CA GLN A 171 -5.62 -27.58 -3.73
C GLN A 171 -4.12 -27.61 -4.02
N SER A 172 -3.51 -28.78 -3.85
CA SER A 172 -2.14 -29.06 -4.25
C SER A 172 -2.01 -28.75 -5.74
N GLY A 173 -1.50 -27.56 -6.06
CA GLY A 173 -1.21 -27.13 -7.41
C GLY A 173 -0.09 -27.97 -8.00
N LYS A 174 -0.43 -29.12 -8.59
CA LYS A 174 0.43 -29.75 -9.60
C LYS A 174 0.37 -28.87 -10.84
N ILE A 175 1.25 -27.87 -10.88
CA ILE A 175 1.65 -27.23 -12.13
C ILE A 175 2.33 -28.33 -12.94
N VAL A 176 1.58 -28.94 -13.86
CA VAL A 176 2.18 -29.77 -14.90
C VAL A 176 2.79 -28.80 -15.91
N THR A 177 4.06 -28.47 -15.71
CA THR A 177 4.89 -27.89 -16.76
C THR A 177 5.11 -28.96 -17.81
N SER A 178 4.22 -29.03 -18.81
CA SER A 178 4.52 -29.76 -20.04
C SER A 178 5.47 -28.90 -20.87
N ALA A 179 6.72 -29.35 -20.94
CA ALA A 179 7.64 -28.97 -22.00
C ALA A 179 7.19 -29.61 -23.32
N ASN A 180 7.06 -28.80 -24.35
CA ASN A 180 7.54 -29.04 -25.72
C ASN A 180 7.36 -27.79 -26.57
#